data_AF-X1MXW0-F1
#
_entry.id   AF-X1MXW0-F1
#
_cell.length_a   1.000
_cell.length_b   1.000
_cell.length_c   1.000
_cell.angle_alpha   90.00
_cell.angle_beta   90.00
_cell.angle_gamma   90.00
#
_symmetry.space_group_name_H-M   'P 1'
#
loop_
_entity.id
_entity.type
_entity.pdbx_description
1 polymer ?
#
loop_
_entity_poly.entity_id
_entity_poly.type
_entity_poly.pdbx_seq_one_letter_code
_entity_poly.pdbx_strand_id
1 'polypeptide(L)'
;MARYPSSLYGRRRGRPLRRTYIISALLIIVVVIAFIYGSSGENENETRLKEEPNSPVVFILTSPPPPEPNLSEITPEPTTDPNPEATALIVEAMARFNAKPARIIEARDILNDILSMPMTEQQRVFVKNRLSELADKWLFSKTVFPQDSLCSSYRVKRGDLLEIIGKRYKVPWEILSKINEVRPEVLPEGETIKVINGPFHARVYLSTFTMDLFLQNNTFVKSFRVGVGRCST
;
A
#
# COMPACT_ATOMS: atom_id res chain seq x y z
N MET A 1 58.01 -8.67 -58.44
CA MET A 1 57.72 -7.22 -58.46
C MET A 1 56.28 -7.01 -58.92
N ALA A 2 55.58 -6.08 -58.27
CA ALA A 2 54.13 -5.97 -58.16
C ALA A 2 53.40 -5.47 -59.43
N ARG A 3 52.12 -5.86 -59.56
CA ARG A 3 51.06 -5.02 -60.17
C ARG A 3 49.75 -5.23 -59.40
N TYR A 4 49.27 -4.15 -58.79
CA TYR A 4 47.94 -4.03 -58.19
C TYR A 4 46.88 -3.76 -59.26
N PRO A 5 45.64 -4.25 -59.10
CA PRO A 5 44.46 -3.60 -59.68
C PRO A 5 43.73 -2.78 -58.60
N SER A 6 43.43 -1.52 -58.92
CA SER A 6 42.58 -0.62 -58.15
C SER A 6 41.10 -0.87 -58.48
N SER A 7 40.28 -1.10 -57.45
CA SER A 7 38.83 -1.24 -57.57
C SER A 7 38.10 0.09 -57.34
N LEU A 8 37.01 0.24 -58.09
CA LEU A 8 36.10 1.38 -58.14
C LEU A 8 35.24 1.50 -56.87
N TYR A 9 35.16 2.70 -56.29
CA TYR A 9 34.22 3.03 -55.23
C TYR A 9 32.81 3.27 -55.80
N GLY A 10 31.86 2.38 -55.49
CA GLY A 10 30.42 2.56 -55.73
C GLY A 10 29.71 3.13 -54.50
N ARG A 11 29.14 4.34 -54.64
CA ARG A 11 28.40 5.07 -53.59
C ARG A 11 26.93 4.61 -53.56
N ARG A 12 26.51 3.77 -52.60
CA ARG A 12 25.08 3.48 -52.32
C ARG A 12 24.55 4.39 -51.21
N ARG A 13 23.55 5.21 -51.54
CA ARG A 13 22.73 6.03 -50.64
C ARG A 13 21.97 5.14 -49.64
N GLY A 14 22.29 5.25 -48.34
CA GLY A 14 21.49 4.69 -47.25
C GLY A 14 20.27 5.57 -46.95
N ARG A 15 19.07 5.02 -47.07
CA ARG A 15 17.83 5.62 -46.54
C ARG A 15 17.82 5.49 -45.00
N PRO A 16 17.41 6.52 -44.23
CA PRO A 16 17.53 6.48 -42.79
C PRO A 16 16.40 5.63 -42.17
N LEU A 17 16.78 4.47 -41.64
CA LEU A 17 15.96 3.56 -40.82
C LEU A 17 15.19 4.25 -39.67
N ARG A 18 15.56 5.48 -39.30
CA ARG A 18 14.90 6.24 -38.23
C ARG A 18 13.46 6.67 -38.56
N ARG A 19 13.12 6.93 -39.84
CA ARG A 19 11.77 7.36 -40.21
C ARG A 19 10.73 6.23 -40.14
N THR A 20 11.13 5.00 -40.42
CA THR A 20 10.21 3.84 -40.35
C THR A 20 9.81 3.52 -38.92
N TYR A 21 10.73 3.67 -37.95
CA TYR A 21 10.42 3.48 -36.53
C TYR A 21 9.49 4.56 -35.95
N ILE A 22 9.59 5.80 -36.44
CA ILE A 22 8.70 6.89 -35.99
C ILE A 22 7.27 6.64 -36.48
N ILE A 23 7.11 6.17 -37.72
CA ILE A 23 5.80 5.88 -38.30
C ILE A 23 5.16 4.66 -37.61
N SER A 24 5.93 3.61 -37.32
CA SER A 24 5.40 2.45 -36.60
C SER A 24 5.02 2.78 -35.15
N ALA A 25 5.80 3.63 -34.46
CA ALA A 25 5.47 4.09 -33.11
C ALA A 25 4.17 4.90 -33.06
N LEU A 26 3.93 5.78 -34.04
CA LEU A 26 2.68 6.55 -34.13
C LEU A 26 1.46 5.66 -34.39
N LEU A 27 1.60 4.63 -35.23
CA LEU A 27 0.52 3.70 -35.52
C LEU A 27 0.09 2.90 -34.27
N ILE A 28 1.05 2.47 -33.45
CA ILE A 28 0.78 1.77 -32.20
C ILE A 28 0.03 2.67 -31.22
N ILE A 29 0.41 3.95 -31.11
CA ILE A 29 -0.26 4.91 -30.22
C ILE A 29 -1.73 5.11 -30.62
N VAL A 30 -2.02 5.23 -31.92
CA VAL A 30 -3.41 5.38 -32.41
C VAL A 30 -4.27 4.16 -32.07
N VAL A 31 -3.73 2.95 -32.19
CA VAL A 31 -4.45 1.71 -31.83
C VAL A 31 -4.71 1.63 -30.33
N VAL A 32 -3.75 2.03 -29.49
CA VAL A 32 -3.92 2.07 -28.03
C VAL A 32 -4.98 3.10 -27.62
N ILE A 33 -5.00 4.27 -28.26
CA ILE A 33 -6.03 5.29 -28.02
C ILE A 33 -7.40 4.76 -28.44
N ALA A 34 -7.52 4.13 -29.62
CA ALA A 34 -8.77 3.54 -30.05
C ALA A 34 -9.28 2.44 -29.09
N PHE A 35 -8.38 1.69 -28.46
CA PHE A 35 -8.75 0.67 -27.47
C PHE A 35 -9.18 1.26 -26.12
N ILE A 36 -8.55 2.36 -25.70
CA ILE A 36 -8.91 3.05 -24.44
C ILE A 36 -10.24 3.80 -24.57
N TYR A 37 -10.54 4.37 -25.75
CA TYR A 37 -11.71 5.22 -25.96
C TYR A 37 -12.85 4.54 -26.72
N GLY A 38 -12.68 3.32 -27.23
CA GLY A 38 -13.61 2.65 -28.15
C GLY A 38 -14.53 1.58 -27.56
N SER A 39 -14.82 1.60 -26.25
CA SER A 39 -15.74 0.63 -25.64
C SER A 39 -16.68 1.30 -24.65
N SER A 40 -17.71 1.96 -25.18
CA SER A 40 -18.89 2.39 -24.42
C SER A 40 -20.12 2.18 -25.30
N GLY A 41 -20.57 0.93 -25.34
CA GLY A 41 -21.81 0.53 -26.01
C GLY A 41 -22.99 0.64 -25.03
N GLU A 42 -24.01 1.35 -25.50
CA GLU A 42 -25.34 1.52 -24.90
C GLU A 42 -25.99 0.21 -24.47
N ASN A 43 -26.74 0.26 -23.37
CA ASN A 43 -27.90 -0.61 -23.18
C ASN A 43 -29.01 0.23 -22.53
N GLU A 44 -29.89 0.77 -23.38
CA GLU A 44 -31.26 1.09 -23.00
C GLU A 44 -31.98 -0.20 -22.61
N ASN A 45 -32.76 -0.17 -21.53
CA ASN A 45 -33.87 -1.09 -21.30
C ASN A 45 -34.90 -0.41 -20.38
N GLU A 46 -35.94 0.13 -20.99
CA GLU A 46 -37.21 0.45 -20.33
C GLU A 46 -37.89 -0.85 -19.87
N THR A 47 -38.42 -0.92 -18.64
CA THR A 47 -39.79 -1.47 -18.44
C THR A 47 -40.42 -1.00 -17.13
N ARG A 48 -41.31 -0.02 -17.31
CA ARG A 48 -42.55 0.34 -16.60
C ARG A 48 -43.23 -0.74 -15.71
N LEU A 49 -43.51 -0.40 -14.45
CA LEU A 49 -44.62 -0.92 -13.62
C LEU A 49 -45.10 0.24 -12.70
N LYS A 50 -46.13 1.02 -13.08
CA LYS A 50 -47.58 0.91 -12.75
C LYS A 50 -47.93 1.30 -11.28
N GLU A 51 -48.61 2.44 -11.14
CA GLU A 51 -49.19 3.01 -9.91
C GLU A 51 -50.48 2.29 -9.42
N GLU A 52 -50.61 2.18 -8.08
CA GLU A 52 -51.78 2.31 -7.14
C GLU A 52 -53.18 1.67 -7.43
N PRO A 53 -54.17 1.61 -6.48
CA PRO A 53 -54.27 2.20 -5.11
C PRO A 53 -54.91 1.32 -3.97
N ASN A 54 -54.77 1.84 -2.74
CA ASN A 54 -55.74 1.95 -1.61
C ASN A 54 -56.28 0.77 -0.74
N SER A 55 -56.02 0.96 0.57
CA SER A 55 -56.88 0.84 1.78
C SER A 55 -57.02 -0.52 2.51
N PRO A 56 -57.30 -0.54 3.83
CA PRO A 56 -57.26 0.51 4.86
C PRO A 56 -56.37 0.20 6.09
N VAL A 57 -56.05 1.25 6.83
CA VAL A 57 -55.38 1.25 8.14
C VAL A 57 -56.32 0.68 9.22
N VAL A 58 -55.83 -0.31 9.99
CA VAL A 58 -56.45 -0.76 11.25
C VAL A 58 -55.45 -0.50 12.39
N PHE A 59 -55.86 0.34 13.33
CA PHE A 59 -55.10 0.74 14.52
C PHE A 59 -55.76 0.09 15.74
N ILE A 60 -55.16 -0.94 16.37
CA ILE A 60 -55.39 -1.27 17.79
C ILE A 60 -54.12 -1.86 18.42
N LEU A 61 -53.48 -1.00 19.23
CA LEU A 61 -52.87 -1.19 20.56
C LEU A 61 -52.37 -2.61 20.95
N THR A 62 -51.05 -2.80 20.97
CA THR A 62 -50.37 -3.75 21.84
C THR A 62 -49.53 -3.02 22.89
N SER A 63 -49.79 -3.33 24.16
CA SER A 63 -49.10 -2.84 25.36
C SER A 63 -47.62 -3.27 25.39
N PRO A 64 -46.70 -2.46 25.95
CA PRO A 64 -45.28 -2.80 26.02
C PRO A 64 -44.98 -3.86 27.10
N PRO A 65 -44.10 -4.85 26.83
CA PRO A 65 -43.47 -5.68 27.86
C PRO A 65 -42.37 -4.91 28.63
N PRO A 66 -41.99 -5.38 29.84
CA PRO A 66 -41.28 -4.59 30.85
C PRO A 66 -39.80 -4.31 30.52
N PRO A 67 -39.19 -3.26 31.10
CA PRO A 67 -37.81 -2.88 30.81
C PRO A 67 -36.82 -3.84 31.48
N GLU A 68 -36.11 -4.63 30.67
CA GLU A 68 -34.88 -5.32 31.07
C GLU A 68 -33.66 -4.42 30.83
N PRO A 69 -32.60 -4.57 31.66
CA PRO A 69 -31.61 -3.54 31.92
C PRO A 69 -30.69 -3.29 30.73
N ASN A 70 -30.52 -2.02 30.36
CA ASN A 70 -29.51 -1.55 29.42
C ASN A 70 -28.11 -1.91 29.94
N LEU A 71 -27.52 -2.97 29.39
CA LEU A 71 -26.09 -3.16 29.39
C LEU A 71 -25.54 -2.08 28.44
N SER A 72 -24.92 -1.05 29.00
CA SER A 72 -24.31 0.06 28.26
C SER A 72 -23.35 -0.49 27.20
N GLU A 73 -23.82 -0.54 25.96
CA GLU A 73 -23.01 -0.70 24.77
C GLU A 73 -22.25 0.61 24.56
N ILE A 74 -20.99 0.65 25.01
CA ILE A 74 -20.06 1.73 24.70
C ILE A 74 -19.70 1.59 23.22
N THR A 75 -20.60 2.04 22.35
CA THR A 75 -20.29 2.32 20.94
C THR A 75 -19.50 3.62 20.91
N PRO A 76 -18.28 3.68 20.35
CA PRO A 76 -17.61 4.95 20.12
C PRO A 76 -18.44 5.76 19.11
N GLU A 77 -18.93 6.93 19.51
CA GLU A 77 -19.63 7.82 18.60
C GLU A 77 -18.73 8.20 17.41
N PRO A 78 -19.22 8.10 16.17
CA PRO A 78 -18.52 8.69 15.04
C PRO A 78 -18.55 10.21 15.19
N THR A 79 -17.44 10.79 15.69
CA THR A 79 -17.22 12.23 15.62
C THR A 79 -17.35 12.67 14.17
N THR A 80 -18.44 13.39 13.86
CA THR A 80 -18.79 13.81 12.50
C THR A 80 -17.96 15.02 12.06
N ASP A 81 -17.33 15.72 13.00
CA ASP A 81 -16.49 16.89 12.73
C ASP A 81 -14.99 16.53 12.64
N PRO A 82 -14.26 17.05 11.64
CA PRO A 82 -12.80 16.90 11.53
C PRO A 82 -12.08 17.46 12.76
N ASN A 83 -11.13 16.69 13.31
CA ASN A 83 -10.25 17.23 14.35
C ASN A 83 -9.25 18.22 13.71
N PRO A 84 -9.26 19.52 14.08
CA PRO A 84 -8.36 20.52 13.51
C PRO A 84 -6.89 20.27 13.88
N GLU A 85 -6.62 19.74 15.08
CA GLU A 85 -5.28 19.39 15.55
C GLU A 85 -4.68 18.27 14.69
N ALA A 86 -5.43 17.19 14.50
CA ALA A 86 -5.02 16.09 13.63
C ALA A 86 -4.76 16.59 12.19
N THR A 87 -5.56 17.52 11.69
CA THR A 87 -5.37 18.10 10.35
C THR A 87 -4.07 18.88 10.24
N ALA A 88 -3.74 19.71 11.24
CA ALA A 88 -2.49 20.46 11.26
C ALA A 88 -1.25 19.55 11.29
N LEU A 89 -1.30 18.49 12.11
CA LEU A 89 -0.21 17.50 12.20
C LEU A 89 -0.05 16.70 10.91
N ILE A 90 -1.16 16.36 10.23
CA ILE A 90 -1.10 15.72 8.91
C ILE A 90 -0.38 16.62 7.91
N VAL A 91 -0.71 17.91 7.89
CA VAL A 91 -0.03 18.88 6.99
C VAL A 91 1.46 18.97 7.32
N GLU A 92 1.82 19.03 8.61
CA GLU A 92 3.23 19.03 9.02
C GLU A 92 3.95 17.76 8.55
N ALA A 93 3.40 16.58 8.81
CA ALA A 93 4.00 15.31 8.41
C ALA A 93 4.20 15.24 6.88
N MET A 94 3.23 15.72 6.10
CA MET A 94 3.34 15.78 4.65
C MET A 94 4.41 16.77 4.19
N ALA A 95 4.61 17.89 4.88
CA ALA A 95 5.70 18.81 4.60
C ALA A 95 7.08 18.16 4.87
N ARG A 96 7.23 17.39 5.95
CA ARG A 96 8.44 16.62 6.25
C ARG A 96 8.73 15.55 5.20
N PHE A 97 7.68 14.87 4.74
CA PHE A 97 7.79 13.84 3.71
C PHE A 97 8.20 14.41 2.35
N ASN A 98 7.67 15.58 1.98
CA ASN A 98 7.93 16.23 0.69
C ASN A 98 9.18 17.11 0.68
N ALA A 99 9.84 17.29 1.83
CA ALA A 99 11.08 18.07 1.94
C ALA A 99 12.22 17.47 1.10
N LYS A 100 13.25 18.28 0.84
CA LYS A 100 14.46 17.87 0.14
C LYS A 100 15.68 18.22 1.01
N PRO A 101 16.33 17.25 1.67
CA PRO A 101 16.03 15.80 1.67
C PRO A 101 14.75 15.45 2.45
N ALA A 102 14.11 14.33 2.08
CA ALA A 102 12.88 13.86 2.70
C ALA A 102 13.14 13.34 4.12
N ARG A 103 12.33 13.78 5.09
CA ARG A 103 12.44 13.38 6.50
C ARG A 103 11.41 12.30 6.82
N ILE A 104 11.68 11.11 6.30
CA ILE A 104 10.73 9.97 6.30
C ILE A 104 10.41 9.48 7.72
N ILE A 105 11.43 9.39 8.59
CA ILE A 105 11.26 8.90 9.96
C ILE A 105 10.44 9.88 10.80
N GLU A 106 10.76 11.18 10.75
CA GLU A 106 9.96 12.24 11.41
C GLU A 106 8.49 12.21 10.95
N ALA A 107 8.24 12.11 9.63
CA ALA A 107 6.88 12.04 9.10
C ALA A 107 6.11 10.79 9.58
N ARG A 108 6.78 9.63 9.65
CA ARG A 108 6.20 8.38 10.16
C ARG A 108 5.79 8.52 11.61
N ASP A 109 6.65 9.09 12.44
CA ASP A 109 6.43 9.18 13.88
C ASP A 109 5.25 10.13 14.17
N ILE A 110 5.23 11.31 13.55
CA ILE A 110 4.10 12.26 13.65
C ILE A 110 2.77 11.58 13.26
N LEU A 111 2.74 10.86 12.13
CA LEU A 111 1.51 10.19 11.67
C LEU A 111 1.08 9.03 12.58
N ASN A 112 2.02 8.32 13.21
CA ASN A 112 1.69 7.28 14.19
C ASN A 112 1.12 7.88 15.47
N ASP A 113 1.66 9.00 15.94
CA ASP A 113 1.16 9.72 17.11
C ASP A 113 -0.29 10.19 16.88
N ILE A 114 -0.58 10.71 15.68
CA ILE A 114 -1.94 11.13 15.29
C ILE A 114 -2.95 10.00 15.42
N LEU A 115 -2.60 8.73 15.13
CA LEU A 115 -3.57 7.61 15.17
C LEU A 115 -4.23 7.40 16.54
N SER A 116 -3.60 7.89 17.61
CA SER A 116 -4.11 7.83 18.98
C SER A 116 -5.13 8.94 19.30
N MET A 117 -5.22 9.98 18.46
CA MET A 117 -6.14 11.10 18.61
C MET A 117 -7.54 10.76 18.07
N PRO A 118 -8.61 11.41 18.58
CA PRO A 118 -9.92 11.36 17.93
C PRO A 118 -9.87 12.05 16.57
N MET A 119 -10.41 11.40 15.54
CA MET A 119 -10.46 11.92 14.17
C MET A 119 -11.59 11.22 13.41
N THR A 120 -12.01 11.80 12.27
CA THR A 120 -12.99 11.16 11.39
C THR A 120 -12.42 9.92 10.72
N GLU A 121 -13.29 9.00 10.28
CA GLU A 121 -12.84 7.80 9.57
C GLU A 121 -12.08 8.13 8.28
N GLN A 122 -12.48 9.19 7.58
CA GLN A 122 -11.79 9.67 6.38
C GLN A 122 -10.35 10.12 6.69
N GLN A 123 -10.15 10.86 7.78
CA GLN A 123 -8.82 11.27 8.24
C GLN A 123 -7.98 10.04 8.61
N ARG A 124 -8.57 9.06 9.32
CA ARG A 124 -7.89 7.83 9.73
C ARG A 124 -7.41 7.01 8.53
N VAL A 125 -8.28 6.82 7.53
CA VAL A 125 -7.94 6.12 6.29
C VAL A 125 -6.83 6.86 5.54
N PHE A 126 -6.91 8.20 5.45
CA PHE A 126 -5.86 9.00 4.83
C PHE A 126 -4.51 8.82 5.52
N VAL A 127 -4.46 8.93 6.85
CA VAL A 127 -3.24 8.75 7.65
C VAL A 127 -2.65 7.34 7.44
N LYS A 128 -3.47 6.29 7.52
CA LYS A 128 -3.04 4.91 7.29
C LYS A 128 -2.46 4.69 5.88
N ASN A 129 -3.06 5.31 4.86
CA ASN A 129 -2.54 5.25 3.50
C ASN A 129 -1.16 5.90 3.39
N ARG A 130 -0.98 7.09 3.99
CA ARG A 130 0.32 7.78 4.02
C ARG A 130 1.37 7.00 4.80
N LEU A 131 1.02 6.39 5.93
CA LEU A 131 1.93 5.52 6.67
C LEU A 131 2.33 4.28 5.86
N SER A 132 1.41 3.72 5.07
CA SER A 132 1.71 2.59 4.19
C SER A 132 2.70 2.97 3.08
N GLU A 133 2.54 4.15 2.48
CA GLU A 133 3.49 4.71 1.50
C GLU A 133 4.87 4.96 2.13
N LEU A 134 4.91 5.46 3.37
CA LEU A 134 6.16 5.61 4.11
C LEU A 134 6.81 4.25 4.39
N ALA A 135 6.04 3.24 4.80
CA ALA A 135 6.54 1.89 5.07
C ALA A 135 7.20 1.25 3.85
N ASP A 136 6.65 1.47 2.65
CA ASP A 136 7.28 1.01 1.40
C ASP A 136 8.69 1.63 1.21
N LYS A 137 8.95 2.81 1.79
CA LYS A 137 10.26 3.50 1.73
C LYS A 137 11.18 3.17 2.90
N TRP A 138 10.72 3.22 4.15
CA TRP A 138 11.59 3.02 5.32
C TRP A 138 11.71 1.57 5.75
N LEU A 139 10.68 0.74 5.56
CA LEU A 139 10.67 -0.65 6.02
C LEU A 139 10.98 -1.62 4.88
N PHE A 140 10.19 -1.59 3.81
CA PHE A 140 10.25 -2.58 2.72
C PHE A 140 11.29 -2.27 1.63
N SER A 141 12.14 -1.26 1.83
CA SER A 141 13.30 -0.95 0.97
C SER A 141 14.61 -1.41 1.61
N LYS A 142 15.67 -1.53 0.80
CA LYS A 142 17.03 -1.84 1.29
C LYS A 142 17.70 -0.69 2.06
N THR A 143 17.13 0.52 2.03
CA THR A 143 17.71 1.71 2.66
C THR A 143 17.56 1.67 4.18
N VAL A 144 18.63 2.00 4.91
CA VAL A 144 18.64 2.15 6.37
C VAL A 144 18.76 3.64 6.70
N PHE A 145 17.90 4.12 7.59
CA PHE A 145 17.89 5.51 8.04
C PHE A 145 18.64 5.60 9.38
N PRO A 146 19.64 6.49 9.53
CA PRO A 146 20.45 6.57 10.76
C PRO A 146 19.65 6.86 12.04
N GLN A 147 18.48 7.48 11.91
CA GLN A 147 17.61 7.88 13.02
C GLN A 147 16.51 6.86 13.32
N ASP A 148 16.49 5.73 12.59
CA ASP A 148 15.47 4.71 12.75
C ASP A 148 15.91 3.63 13.76
N SER A 149 15.11 3.45 14.80
CA SER A 149 15.30 2.38 15.79
C SER A 149 14.69 1.04 15.35
N LEU A 150 13.80 1.06 14.35
CA LEU A 150 13.05 -0.11 13.89
C LEU A 150 13.82 -0.94 12.86
N CYS A 151 14.78 -0.34 12.16
CA CYS A 151 15.66 -1.02 11.22
C CYS A 151 17.12 -0.77 11.57
N SER A 152 17.99 -1.74 11.31
CA SER A 152 19.42 -1.58 11.49
C SER A 152 20.20 -2.32 10.39
N SER A 153 21.50 -2.05 10.32
CA SER A 153 22.41 -2.80 9.45
C SER A 153 23.06 -3.93 10.24
N TYR A 154 23.10 -5.13 9.68
CA TYR A 154 23.76 -6.30 10.25
C TYR A 154 24.86 -6.80 9.31
N ARG A 155 26.05 -7.01 9.85
CA ARG A 155 27.15 -7.63 9.11
C ARG A 155 27.11 -9.14 9.30
N VAL A 156 26.89 -9.87 8.21
CA VAL A 156 26.82 -11.32 8.17
C VAL A 156 28.13 -11.91 8.68
N LYS A 157 28.04 -12.85 9.62
CA LYS A 157 29.18 -13.59 10.16
C LYS A 157 29.27 -14.96 9.49
N ARG A 158 30.46 -15.57 9.55
CA ARG A 158 30.67 -16.93 9.05
C ARG A 158 29.67 -17.91 9.68
N GLY A 159 28.97 -18.67 8.84
CA GLY A 159 27.99 -19.66 9.28
C GLY A 159 26.64 -19.09 9.68
N ASP A 160 26.40 -17.78 9.55
CA ASP A 160 25.05 -17.23 9.69
C ASP A 160 24.14 -17.76 8.57
N LEU A 161 22.92 -18.10 8.94
CA LEU A 161 21.83 -18.40 8.02
C LEU A 161 20.74 -17.33 8.17
N LEU A 162 20.07 -16.99 7.09
CA LEU A 162 19.02 -15.96 7.11
C LEU A 162 17.88 -16.34 8.07
N GLU A 163 17.59 -17.63 8.21
CA GLU A 163 16.64 -18.16 9.19
C GLU A 163 17.06 -17.86 10.64
N ILE A 164 18.35 -18.04 10.97
CA ILE A 164 18.90 -17.77 12.30
C ILE A 164 18.86 -16.26 12.59
N ILE A 165 19.20 -15.44 11.61
CA ILE A 165 19.12 -13.98 11.71
C ILE A 165 17.66 -13.56 11.93
N GLY A 166 16.72 -14.07 11.13
CA GLY A 166 15.29 -13.78 11.28
C GLY A 166 14.77 -14.12 12.68
N LYS A 167 15.08 -15.32 13.19
CA LYS A 167 14.72 -15.73 14.56
C LYS A 167 15.30 -14.79 15.62
N ARG A 168 16.57 -14.38 15.49
CA ARG A 168 17.22 -13.43 16.41
C ARG A 168 16.50 -12.07 16.44
N TYR A 169 16.12 -11.58 15.27
CA TYR A 169 15.42 -10.31 15.10
C TYR A 169 13.90 -10.41 15.23
N LYS A 170 13.37 -11.60 15.55
CA LYS A 170 11.92 -11.88 15.72
C LYS A 170 11.10 -11.52 14.49
N VAL A 171 11.63 -11.79 13.30
CA VAL A 171 10.96 -11.57 12.02
C VAL A 171 11.10 -12.80 11.13
N PRO A 172 10.11 -13.09 10.25
CA PRO A 172 10.25 -14.13 9.23
C PRO A 172 11.47 -13.87 8.36
N TRP A 173 12.27 -14.89 8.03
CA TRP A 173 13.48 -14.69 7.23
C TRP A 173 13.15 -14.29 5.79
N GLU A 174 11.96 -14.64 5.32
CA GLU A 174 11.43 -14.33 3.99
C GLU A 174 11.34 -12.81 3.77
N ILE A 175 11.00 -12.04 4.80
CA ILE A 175 10.96 -10.57 4.70
C ILE A 175 12.38 -10.00 4.54
N LEU A 176 13.36 -10.58 5.24
CA LEU A 176 14.76 -10.17 5.14
C LEU A 176 15.33 -10.52 3.76
N SER A 177 14.99 -11.69 3.23
CA SER A 177 15.35 -12.12 1.88
C SER A 177 14.81 -11.15 0.84
N LYS A 178 13.52 -10.82 0.93
CA LYS A 178 12.84 -9.91 0.00
C LYS A 178 13.42 -8.49 0.04
N ILE A 179 13.64 -7.93 1.23
CA ILE A 179 14.14 -6.55 1.39
C ILE A 179 15.58 -6.39 0.90
N ASN A 180 16.41 -7.39 1.15
CA ASN A 180 17.83 -7.33 0.81
C ASN A 180 18.14 -7.85 -0.60
N GLU A 181 17.15 -8.46 -1.26
CA GLU A 181 17.27 -9.14 -2.56
C GLU A 181 18.30 -10.29 -2.52
N VAL A 182 18.34 -11.01 -1.40
CA VAL A 182 19.27 -12.12 -1.15
C VAL A 182 18.52 -13.44 -1.11
N ARG A 183 19.14 -14.50 -1.63
CA ARG A 183 18.61 -15.86 -1.51
C ARG A 183 19.04 -16.47 -0.18
N PRO A 184 18.19 -17.26 0.49
CA PRO A 184 18.54 -17.85 1.79
C PRO A 184 19.73 -18.82 1.72
N GLU A 185 19.97 -19.48 0.58
CA GLU A 185 21.09 -20.42 0.39
C GLU A 185 22.43 -19.70 0.14
N VAL A 186 22.39 -18.43 -0.24
CA VAL A 186 23.57 -17.64 -0.64
C VAL A 186 23.62 -16.39 0.21
N LEU A 187 24.20 -16.51 1.40
CA LEU A 187 24.46 -15.39 2.31
C LEU A 187 25.98 -15.21 2.50
N PRO A 188 26.61 -14.30 1.73
CA PRO A 188 28.05 -14.06 1.80
C PRO A 188 28.52 -13.55 3.17
N GLU A 189 29.60 -14.13 3.69
CA GLU A 189 30.24 -13.63 4.90
C GLU A 189 30.73 -12.19 4.71
N GLY A 190 30.52 -11.34 5.71
CA GLY A 190 30.95 -9.95 5.71
C GLY A 190 30.03 -8.99 4.95
N GLU A 191 29.01 -9.49 4.24
CA GLU A 191 27.98 -8.67 3.62
C GLU A 191 27.19 -7.90 4.69
N THR A 192 26.83 -6.65 4.38
CA THR A 192 25.97 -5.85 5.25
C THR A 192 24.55 -5.87 4.70
N ILE A 193 23.64 -6.47 5.46
CA ILE A 193 22.22 -6.55 5.13
C ILE A 193 21.42 -5.66 6.07
N LYS A 194 20.28 -5.15 5.60
CA LYS A 194 19.29 -4.52 6.43
C LYS A 194 18.51 -5.57 7.21
N VAL A 195 18.29 -5.32 8.49
CA VAL A 195 17.47 -6.14 9.36
C VAL A 195 16.37 -5.29 10.01
N ILE A 196 15.21 -5.90 10.20
CA ILE A 196 14.07 -5.29 10.88
C ILE A 196 14.07 -5.77 12.31
N ASN A 197 13.93 -4.85 13.27
CA ASN A 197 13.82 -5.16 14.68
C ASN A 197 12.35 -5.49 15.00
N GLY A 198 12.01 -6.77 15.03
CA GLY A 198 10.68 -7.27 15.40
C GLY A 198 10.34 -7.11 16.89
N PRO A 199 9.20 -7.64 17.35
CA PRO A 199 8.28 -8.49 16.59
C PRO A 199 7.25 -7.70 15.76
N PHE A 200 6.73 -8.35 14.72
CA PHE A 200 5.47 -7.93 14.09
C PHE A 200 4.28 -8.44 14.90
N HIS A 201 3.20 -7.67 14.90
CA HIS A 201 1.89 -8.11 15.37
C HIS A 201 0.79 -7.54 14.48
N ALA A 202 -0.36 -8.20 14.46
CA ALA A 202 -1.47 -7.79 13.61
C ALA A 202 -2.75 -7.67 14.43
N ARG A 203 -3.59 -6.71 14.07
CA ARG A 203 -4.96 -6.56 14.60
C ARG A 203 -5.95 -6.81 13.46
N VAL A 204 -6.84 -7.77 13.66
CA VAL A 204 -7.85 -8.16 12.67
C VAL A 204 -9.20 -7.62 13.11
N TYR A 205 -9.86 -6.86 12.24
CA TYR A 205 -11.18 -6.30 12.45
C TYR A 205 -12.20 -7.10 11.62
N LEU A 206 -12.97 -7.95 12.30
CA LEU A 206 -13.94 -8.83 11.64
C LEU A 206 -15.13 -8.06 11.03
N SER A 207 -15.48 -6.92 11.60
CA SER A 207 -16.57 -6.06 11.11
C SER A 207 -16.24 -5.40 9.77
N THR A 208 -14.98 -5.01 9.57
CA THR A 208 -14.52 -4.31 8.36
C THR A 208 -13.72 -5.20 7.42
N PHE A 209 -13.45 -6.46 7.80
CA PHE A 209 -12.63 -7.42 7.06
C PHE A 209 -11.23 -6.86 6.73
N THR A 210 -10.61 -6.20 7.71
CA THR A 210 -9.26 -5.62 7.58
C THR A 210 -8.30 -6.21 8.62
N MET A 211 -7.02 -6.20 8.26
CA MET A 211 -5.91 -6.54 9.14
C MET A 211 -4.89 -5.41 9.11
N ASP A 212 -4.69 -4.75 10.23
CA ASP A 212 -3.63 -3.76 10.41
C ASP A 212 -2.37 -4.46 10.94
N LEU A 213 -1.26 -4.28 10.24
CA LEU A 213 0.07 -4.77 10.63
C LEU A 213 0.82 -3.69 11.39
N PHE A 214 1.43 -4.08 12.50
CA PHE A 214 2.22 -3.22 13.38
C PHE A 214 3.59 -3.83 13.68
N LEU A 215 4.55 -2.98 14.03
CA LEU A 215 5.90 -3.34 14.45
C LEU A 215 6.15 -2.86 15.88
N GLN A 216 6.79 -3.69 16.70
CA GLN A 216 7.17 -3.40 18.09
C GLN A 216 6.04 -2.75 18.92
N ASN A 217 6.24 -1.53 19.43
CA ASN A 217 5.35 -0.82 20.34
C ASN A 217 4.26 -0.08 19.55
N ASN A 218 3.53 -0.81 18.71
CA ASN A 218 2.36 -0.32 17.99
C ASN A 218 2.65 0.70 16.87
N THR A 219 3.84 0.66 16.24
CA THR A 219 4.09 1.43 15.01
C THR A 219 3.32 0.80 13.86
N PHE A 220 2.35 1.51 13.29
CA PHE A 220 1.57 1.06 12.15
C PHE A 220 2.43 0.95 10.89
N VAL A 221 2.26 -0.16 10.16
CA VAL A 221 3.01 -0.47 8.94
C VAL A 221 2.11 -0.43 7.72
N LYS A 222 1.08 -1.29 7.67
CA LYS A 222 0.23 -1.45 6.48
C LYS A 222 -1.10 -2.10 6.85
N SER A 223 -2.16 -1.78 6.13
CA SER A 223 -3.46 -2.45 6.26
C SER A 223 -3.74 -3.35 5.06
N PHE A 224 -4.36 -4.50 5.31
CA PHE A 224 -4.71 -5.50 4.30
C PHE A 224 -6.19 -5.84 4.40
N ARG A 225 -6.83 -6.12 3.25
CA ARG A 225 -8.15 -6.78 3.23
C ARG A 225 -7.96 -8.25 3.51
N VAL A 226 -8.82 -8.83 4.35
CA VAL A 226 -8.73 -10.25 4.73
C VAL A 226 -10.08 -10.93 4.58
N GLY A 227 -10.07 -12.18 4.11
CA GLY A 227 -11.25 -13.03 4.14
C GLY A 227 -11.35 -13.74 5.48
N VAL A 228 -12.57 -13.84 6.02
CA VAL A 228 -12.85 -14.67 7.20
C VAL A 228 -13.67 -15.87 6.75
N GLY A 229 -13.32 -17.06 7.26
CA GLY A 229 -14.08 -18.27 7.01
C GLY A 229 -15.46 -18.18 7.67
N ARG A 230 -16.49 -18.77 7.05
CA ARG A 230 -17.76 -18.99 7.74
C ARG A 230 -17.54 -19.98 8.87
N CYS A 231 -18.05 -19.66 10.06
CA CYS A 231 -18.08 -20.60 11.16
C CYS A 231 -19.02 -21.76 10.78
N SER A 232 -18.48 -22.96 10.67
CA SER A 232 -19.29 -24.18 10.55
C SER A 232 -19.94 -24.42 11.91
N THR A 233 -21.23 -24.13 12.00
CA THR A 233 -22.04 -24.41 13.20
C THR A 233 -22.89 -25.65 12.95
#